data_AF-A0A6B0Y6J0-F1
#
_entry.id   AF-A0A6B0Y6J0-F1
#
_cell.length_a   1.000
_cell.length_b   1.000
_cell.length_c   1.000
_cell.angle_alpha   90.00
_cell.angle_beta   90.00
_cell.angle_gamma   90.00
#
_symmetry.space_group_name_H-M   'P 1'
#
loop_
_entity.id
_entity.type
_entity.pdbx_description
1 polymer ?
#
loop_
_entity_poly.entity_id
_entity_poly.type
_entity_poly.pdbx_seq_one_letter_code
_entity_poly.pdbx_strand_id
1 'polypeptide(L)'
;MCLGTFRFSHLVYQKLLIILIGDRFTDLKAPYVAFIMMGAGMIFGIAEATDIPEAPHMLDVLTAGTLVDDIYIGSDTTPTISVMLSEPDGEVILYSDPQCLTPLSAPAAVNDAITPYQVEVKTHQLAEGPHTIHARHTKSLQSECSAASVMYHVIPPMAATYRVTFTGAFTTDALAPGVGVPGGAHFTTLVGGIHNSGITFWERGGIASAGTEQMAETGRTGDMRAEVAAAMPDATTVLVQGIPSGGTPSGVFEVMITGEHASVTLASMVAPSPDWFVGTSGLPLLESDGTWSHYKNVHLYPYDAGTENGEEFSLSNEATIPHRPITSLRDSGKFAGEPIATILFERLSLVSNLGQTGSGALFVGHSPDAAAQGFRTGAADGGYRLQSVTAMFGDSAGVPGDLEVSIMTTDGNMPGMVLGTLEGANPHAAGLHTFTHKDGIHLEANTNYYVVFDVPEYVPASAYRLLFTDSDIVDSGTTPGWSIADELLGDIHDTHKDGSWKISVHGVITE
;
A
#
# COMPACT_ATOMS: atom_id res chain seq x y z
N MET A 1 64.13 -45.86 -16.36
CA MET A 1 63.35 -47.02 -16.85
C MET A 1 62.40 -47.46 -15.75
N CYS A 2 61.13 -47.05 -15.85
CA CYS A 2 59.94 -47.74 -15.34
C CYS A 2 58.75 -46.96 -15.93
N LEU A 3 58.08 -47.54 -16.94
CA LEU A 3 56.83 -46.99 -17.46
C LEU A 3 55.70 -47.46 -16.56
N GLY A 4 55.01 -46.52 -15.90
CA GLY A 4 53.71 -46.76 -15.29
C GLY A 4 52.61 -46.32 -16.25
N THR A 5 51.80 -47.26 -16.72
CA THR A 5 50.57 -47.01 -17.50
C THR A 5 49.47 -46.45 -16.60
N PHE A 6 48.97 -45.25 -16.90
CA PHE A 6 47.69 -44.75 -16.39
C PHE A 6 46.57 -45.10 -17.37
N ARG A 7 45.50 -45.75 -16.89
CA ARG A 7 44.24 -45.93 -17.63
C ARG A 7 43.39 -44.68 -17.46
N PHE A 8 42.99 -44.05 -18.56
CA PHE A 8 41.92 -43.04 -18.58
C PHE A 8 40.57 -43.74 -18.76
N SER A 9 39.67 -43.59 -17.78
CA SER A 9 38.24 -43.82 -17.97
C SER A 9 37.61 -42.53 -18.46
N HIS A 10 36.79 -42.65 -19.51
CA HIS A 10 36.15 -41.58 -20.27
C HIS A 10 35.79 -40.31 -19.49
N LEU A 11 36.39 -39.19 -19.91
CA LEU A 11 35.70 -37.92 -20.08
C LEU A 11 36.33 -37.18 -21.28
N VAL A 12 35.49 -36.44 -21.97
CA VAL A 12 35.61 -35.99 -23.36
C VAL A 12 36.53 -34.75 -23.48
N TYR A 13 37.43 -34.76 -24.48
CA TYR A 13 38.24 -33.66 -25.04
C TYR A 13 38.86 -32.63 -24.07
N GLN A 14 40.15 -32.78 -23.75
CA GLN A 14 41.02 -31.63 -23.47
C GLN A 14 42.20 -31.64 -24.47
N LYS A 15 42.36 -30.54 -25.22
CA LYS A 15 43.51 -30.32 -26.11
C LYS A 15 44.75 -30.04 -25.26
N LEU A 16 45.75 -30.92 -25.34
CA LEU A 16 47.07 -30.69 -24.77
C LEU A 16 47.82 -29.66 -25.65
N LEU A 17 48.12 -28.48 -25.12
CA LEU A 17 48.92 -27.46 -25.81
C LEU A 17 50.25 -27.26 -25.07
N ILE A 18 51.36 -27.65 -25.70
CA ILE A 18 52.72 -27.39 -25.22
C ILE A 18 53.18 -26.06 -25.84
N ILE A 19 53.44 -25.02 -25.04
CA ILE A 19 53.97 -23.74 -25.53
C ILE A 19 55.39 -23.51 -24.98
N LEU A 20 56.32 -23.23 -25.90
CA LEU A 20 57.67 -22.71 -25.65
C LEU A 20 57.65 -21.16 -25.62
N ILE A 21 58.52 -20.61 -24.78
CA ILE A 21 58.60 -19.24 -24.23
C ILE A 21 58.57 -18.10 -25.28
N GLY A 22 57.84 -17.03 -24.98
CA GLY A 22 57.95 -15.68 -25.59
C GLY A 22 56.90 -14.69 -25.05
N ASP A 23 57.34 -13.53 -24.56
CA ASP A 23 56.60 -12.56 -23.73
C ASP A 23 55.31 -11.98 -24.36
N ARG A 24 54.17 -12.26 -23.70
CA ARG A 24 53.02 -11.37 -23.37
C ARG A 24 51.80 -12.22 -22.99
N PHE A 25 51.26 -12.03 -21.77
CA PHE A 25 50.04 -12.69 -21.30
C PHE A 25 48.92 -11.67 -21.08
N THR A 26 47.92 -11.70 -21.95
CA THR A 26 46.58 -11.15 -21.73
C THR A 26 45.59 -12.09 -22.41
N ASP A 27 44.58 -12.53 -21.67
CA ASP A 27 43.46 -13.42 -22.04
C ASP A 27 43.72 -14.92 -22.18
N LEU A 28 43.48 -15.65 -21.07
CA LEU A 28 43.15 -17.08 -21.08
C LEU A 28 42.00 -17.34 -20.08
N LYS A 29 40.81 -17.70 -20.58
CA LYS A 29 39.66 -18.21 -19.80
C LYS A 29 39.53 -19.72 -20.01
N ALA A 30 39.97 -20.54 -19.04
CA ALA A 30 39.68 -21.98 -18.80
C ALA A 30 40.75 -22.59 -17.85
N PRO A 31 40.50 -23.73 -17.16
CA PRO A 31 41.47 -24.29 -16.22
C PRO A 31 42.68 -24.91 -16.95
N TYR A 32 43.89 -24.48 -16.61
CA TYR A 32 45.15 -25.04 -17.13
C TYR A 32 46.12 -25.41 -16.00
N VAL A 33 46.92 -26.45 -16.23
CA VAL A 33 48.13 -26.73 -15.43
C VAL A 33 49.30 -26.01 -16.09
N ALA A 34 49.83 -24.96 -15.45
CA ALA A 34 50.99 -24.23 -15.95
C ALA A 34 52.30 -24.87 -15.45
N PHE A 35 53.25 -25.12 -16.36
CA PHE A 35 54.61 -25.55 -16.01
C PHE A 35 55.57 -24.38 -16.20
N ILE A 36 56.15 -23.87 -15.12
CA ILE A 36 57.16 -22.82 -15.17
C ILE A 36 58.55 -23.46 -15.11
N MET A 37 59.33 -23.32 -16.20
CA MET A 37 60.75 -23.70 -16.23
C MET A 37 61.60 -22.46 -15.89
N MET A 38 62.10 -22.42 -14.67
CA MET A 38 63.27 -21.61 -14.32
C MET A 38 64.45 -22.56 -14.11
N GLY A 39 65.64 -22.16 -14.54
CA GLY A 39 66.81 -23.03 -14.73
C GLY A 39 67.08 -24.04 -13.60
N ALA A 40 67.48 -25.25 -14.02
CA ALA A 40 68.06 -26.34 -13.23
C ALA A 40 67.38 -26.65 -11.88
N GLY A 41 66.05 -26.76 -11.87
CA GLY A 41 65.30 -27.37 -10.76
C GLY A 41 63.79 -27.33 -11.03
N MET A 42 63.15 -28.49 -11.16
CA MET A 42 61.68 -28.58 -11.25
C MET A 42 61.09 -28.45 -9.84
N ILE A 43 60.37 -27.37 -9.56
CA ILE A 43 59.51 -27.25 -8.38
C ILE A 43 58.07 -27.47 -8.84
N PHE A 44 57.37 -28.43 -8.25
CA PHE A 44 55.94 -28.66 -8.48
C PHE A 44 55.14 -27.78 -7.52
N GLY A 45 54.43 -26.80 -8.06
CA GLY A 45 53.42 -26.04 -7.33
C GLY A 45 52.09 -26.13 -8.06
N ILE A 46 51.06 -26.63 -7.37
CA ILE A 46 49.68 -26.55 -7.84
C ILE A 46 49.18 -25.19 -7.37
N ALA A 47 48.99 -24.24 -8.28
CA ALA A 47 48.16 -23.08 -7.98
C ALA A 47 46.73 -23.48 -8.32
N GLU A 48 45.93 -23.79 -7.31
CA GLU A 48 44.48 -23.76 -7.49
C GLU A 48 44.12 -22.31 -7.82
N ALA A 49 43.55 -22.07 -9.00
CA ALA A 49 42.85 -20.83 -9.24
C ALA A 49 41.71 -20.79 -8.23
N THR A 50 41.83 -19.98 -7.18
CA THR A 50 40.67 -19.57 -6.41
C THR A 50 39.74 -18.88 -7.40
N ASP A 51 38.58 -19.47 -7.66
CA ASP A 51 37.55 -18.90 -8.53
C ASP A 51 37.36 -17.44 -8.18
N ILE A 52 37.71 -16.54 -9.10
CA ILE A 52 37.39 -15.13 -8.96
C ILE A 52 35.89 -15.05 -9.25
N PRO A 53 35.04 -14.64 -8.29
CA PRO A 53 33.61 -14.56 -8.55
C PRO A 53 33.35 -13.52 -9.65
N GLU A 54 32.62 -13.93 -10.70
CA GLU A 54 32.18 -13.06 -11.80
C GLU A 54 31.17 -12.01 -11.28
N ALA A 55 30.86 -10.99 -12.09
CA ALA A 55 29.87 -9.99 -11.72
C ALA A 55 28.46 -10.58 -11.80
N PRO A 56 27.53 -10.18 -10.90
CA PRO A 56 26.16 -10.69 -10.87
C PRO A 56 25.48 -10.69 -12.23
N HIS A 57 25.11 -11.83 -12.77
CA HIS A 57 24.27 -11.88 -13.97
C HIS A 57 22.81 -11.67 -13.58
N MET A 58 22.31 -10.44 -13.81
CA MET A 58 20.87 -10.17 -13.74
C MET A 58 20.19 -10.88 -14.90
N LEU A 59 19.35 -11.84 -14.53
CA LEU A 59 18.53 -12.63 -15.44
C LEU A 59 17.26 -11.85 -15.80
N ASP A 60 16.64 -11.23 -14.80
CA ASP A 60 15.40 -10.45 -14.98
C ASP A 60 15.17 -9.47 -13.82
N VAL A 61 14.33 -8.47 -14.06
CA VAL A 61 13.82 -7.55 -13.03
C VAL A 61 12.30 -7.58 -13.06
N LEU A 62 11.72 -8.17 -12.02
CA LEU A 62 10.28 -8.35 -11.84
C LEU A 62 9.73 -7.22 -10.97
N THR A 63 8.64 -6.59 -11.41
CA THR A 63 7.81 -5.72 -10.56
C THR A 63 6.70 -6.54 -9.91
N ALA A 64 6.50 -6.40 -8.60
CA ALA A 64 5.32 -6.93 -7.93
C ALA A 64 4.05 -6.46 -8.69
N GLY A 65 3.20 -7.42 -9.09
CA GLY A 65 2.02 -7.19 -9.93
C GLY A 65 2.18 -7.55 -11.42
N THR A 66 3.26 -8.22 -11.84
CA THR A 66 3.43 -8.66 -13.23
C THR A 66 3.71 -10.17 -13.32
N LEU A 67 2.99 -10.87 -14.20
CA LEU A 67 3.23 -12.28 -14.54
C LEU A 67 4.47 -12.40 -15.45
N VAL A 68 5.41 -13.27 -15.11
CA VAL A 68 6.51 -13.71 -15.99
C VAL A 68 6.55 -15.24 -15.98
N ASP A 69 6.44 -15.84 -17.17
CA ASP A 69 6.44 -17.30 -17.37
C ASP A 69 5.48 -18.09 -16.46
N ASP A 70 4.29 -17.54 -16.21
CA ASP A 70 3.22 -18.14 -15.40
C ASP A 70 3.59 -18.43 -13.93
N ILE A 71 4.70 -17.87 -13.44
CA ILE A 71 5.13 -17.95 -12.02
C ILE A 71 5.06 -16.55 -11.42
N TYR A 72 4.29 -16.40 -10.34
CA TYR A 72 4.21 -15.14 -9.61
C TYR A 72 5.34 -15.08 -8.57
N ILE A 73 5.86 -13.87 -8.34
CA ILE A 73 7.03 -13.64 -7.50
C ILE A 73 6.83 -12.37 -6.66
N GLY A 74 6.80 -12.51 -5.33
CA GLY A 74 7.26 -11.47 -4.39
C GLY A 74 6.24 -10.94 -3.37
N SER A 75 6.75 -10.63 -2.18
CA SER A 75 6.02 -10.58 -0.91
C SER A 75 5.82 -9.17 -0.33
N ASP A 76 4.92 -9.13 0.66
CA ASP A 76 4.64 -8.08 1.65
C ASP A 76 4.03 -6.76 1.18
N THR A 77 3.46 -6.06 2.15
CA THR A 77 2.56 -4.91 2.09
C THR A 77 3.21 -3.63 1.56
N THR A 78 4.19 -3.76 0.68
CA THR A 78 4.86 -2.68 -0.05
C THR A 78 5.13 -3.22 -1.44
N PRO A 79 4.84 -2.48 -2.53
CA PRO A 79 5.23 -2.97 -3.85
C PRO A 79 6.74 -3.26 -3.83
N THR A 80 7.18 -4.41 -4.35
CA THR A 80 8.60 -4.80 -4.36
C THR A 80 9.08 -4.96 -5.79
N ILE A 81 10.38 -4.74 -6.02
CA ILE A 81 11.05 -5.14 -7.25
C ILE A 81 11.92 -6.35 -6.90
N SER A 82 11.64 -7.48 -7.53
CA SER A 82 12.38 -8.73 -7.37
C SER A 82 13.37 -8.88 -8.50
N VAL A 83 14.66 -8.93 -8.18
CA VAL A 83 15.72 -9.13 -9.17
C VAL A 83 16.16 -10.58 -9.16
N MET A 84 16.11 -11.25 -10.32
CA MET A 84 16.59 -12.61 -10.49
C MET A 84 18.06 -12.61 -10.89
N LEU A 85 18.87 -13.36 -10.15
CA LEU A 85 20.33 -13.40 -10.31
C LEU A 85 20.80 -14.84 -10.44
N SER A 86 21.79 -15.11 -11.31
CA SER A 86 22.52 -16.38 -11.33
C SER A 86 23.96 -16.18 -10.83
N GLU A 87 24.24 -16.47 -9.56
CA GLU A 87 25.59 -16.32 -9.00
C GLU A 87 25.97 -17.46 -8.04
N PRO A 88 27.23 -17.90 -8.01
CA PRO A 88 27.73 -18.81 -6.99
C PRO A 88 28.08 -18.07 -5.68
N ASP A 89 27.67 -18.65 -4.54
CA ASP A 89 28.16 -18.42 -3.17
C ASP A 89 28.60 -16.99 -2.76
N GLY A 90 27.73 -16.24 -2.07
CA GLY A 90 28.10 -14.95 -1.49
C GLY A 90 26.92 -14.12 -1.04
N GLU A 91 27.08 -12.79 -0.96
CA GLU A 91 25.97 -11.88 -0.74
C GLU A 91 25.83 -10.92 -1.92
N VAL A 92 24.60 -10.61 -2.31
CA VAL A 92 24.29 -9.59 -3.32
C VAL A 92 23.56 -8.42 -2.67
N ILE A 93 23.89 -7.21 -3.11
CA ILE A 93 23.22 -5.96 -2.73
C ILE A 93 22.75 -5.26 -4.02
N LEU A 94 21.55 -4.71 -3.99
CA LEU A 94 20.99 -3.90 -5.07
C LEU A 94 21.20 -2.40 -4.81
N TYR A 95 21.31 -1.61 -5.88
CA TYR A 95 21.64 -0.19 -5.85
C TYR A 95 20.85 0.59 -6.90
N SER A 96 20.59 1.87 -6.61
CA SER A 96 19.92 2.80 -7.53
C SER A 96 20.88 3.54 -8.46
N ASP A 97 22.19 3.37 -8.27
CA ASP A 97 23.21 4.10 -9.02
C ASP A 97 24.27 3.15 -9.62
N PRO A 98 24.85 3.53 -10.78
CA PRO A 98 25.79 2.69 -11.50
C PRO A 98 27.15 2.53 -10.80
N GLN A 99 27.40 3.28 -9.74
CA GLN A 99 28.62 3.18 -8.93
C GLN A 99 28.42 2.30 -7.68
N CYS A 100 27.22 1.78 -7.47
CA CYS A 100 26.82 0.98 -6.32
C CYS A 100 27.15 1.67 -4.98
N LEU A 101 26.71 2.92 -4.83
CA LEU A 101 26.93 3.74 -3.62
C LEU A 101 25.67 3.86 -2.74
N THR A 102 24.49 3.75 -3.36
CA THR A 102 23.18 3.98 -2.74
C THR A 102 22.40 2.67 -2.69
N PRO A 103 22.52 1.90 -1.60
CA PRO A 103 21.90 0.58 -1.51
C PRO A 103 20.37 0.69 -1.45
N LEU A 104 19.70 -0.15 -2.23
CA LEU A 104 18.25 -0.36 -2.30
C LEU A 104 17.80 -1.64 -1.56
N SER A 105 18.74 -2.50 -1.16
CA SER A 105 18.45 -3.72 -0.42
C SER A 105 19.47 -3.94 0.70
N ALA A 106 19.09 -4.76 1.68
CA ALA A 106 20.08 -5.37 2.57
C ALA A 106 20.91 -6.43 1.81
N PRO A 107 22.09 -6.84 2.30
CA PRO A 107 22.85 -7.95 1.74
C PRO A 107 22.04 -9.25 1.81
N ALA A 108 21.87 -9.92 0.67
CA ALA A 108 21.10 -11.15 0.55
C ALA A 108 22.01 -12.33 0.19
N ALA A 109 21.98 -13.39 1.00
CA ALA A 109 22.89 -14.54 0.88
C ALA A 109 22.44 -15.52 -0.23
N VAL A 110 23.32 -15.76 -1.20
CA VAL A 110 23.13 -16.70 -2.32
C VAL A 110 23.92 -17.98 -2.02
N ASN A 111 23.21 -19.10 -1.91
CA ASN A 111 23.76 -20.37 -1.41
C ASN A 111 23.87 -21.48 -2.50
N ASP A 112 23.52 -21.17 -3.75
CA ASP A 112 23.33 -22.12 -4.86
C ASP A 112 23.46 -21.36 -6.21
N ALA A 113 24.11 -21.95 -7.22
CA ALA A 113 24.38 -21.34 -8.54
C ALA A 113 23.45 -21.82 -9.69
N ILE A 114 22.41 -22.59 -9.38
CA ILE A 114 21.57 -23.36 -10.30
C ILE A 114 20.09 -22.93 -10.20
N THR A 115 19.64 -22.38 -9.06
CA THR A 115 18.33 -21.72 -8.92
C THR A 115 18.45 -20.19 -8.94
N PRO A 116 17.67 -19.48 -9.78
CA PRO A 116 17.67 -18.03 -9.77
C PRO A 116 17.21 -17.50 -8.40
N TYR A 117 17.99 -16.57 -7.84
CA TYR A 117 17.79 -16.03 -6.49
C TYR A 117 17.09 -14.67 -6.55
N GLN A 118 16.16 -14.41 -5.63
CA GLN A 118 15.37 -13.18 -5.55
C GLN A 118 15.92 -12.22 -4.50
N VAL A 119 16.14 -10.97 -4.89
CA VAL A 119 16.44 -9.86 -3.97
C VAL A 119 15.36 -8.80 -4.11
N GLU A 120 14.68 -8.49 -2.99
CA GLU A 120 13.57 -7.54 -2.95
C GLU A 120 14.07 -6.10 -2.68
N VAL A 121 13.61 -5.15 -3.49
CA VAL A 121 13.70 -3.71 -3.22
C VAL A 121 12.35 -3.21 -2.74
N LYS A 122 12.30 -2.53 -1.59
CA LYS A 122 11.08 -1.87 -1.12
C LYS A 122 10.84 -0.60 -1.93
N THR A 123 9.71 -0.51 -2.62
CA THR A 123 9.45 0.58 -3.58
C THR A 123 9.25 1.96 -2.96
N HIS A 124 9.01 2.10 -1.66
CA HIS A 124 9.06 3.41 -0.99
C HIS A 124 10.44 4.10 -1.12
N GLN A 125 11.47 3.36 -1.53
CA GLN A 125 12.81 3.87 -1.82
C GLN A 125 12.97 4.37 -3.27
N LEU A 126 11.95 4.21 -4.12
CA LEU A 126 11.93 4.57 -5.53
C LEU A 126 10.74 5.51 -5.82
N ALA A 127 10.91 6.47 -6.72
CA ALA A 127 9.79 7.27 -7.24
C ALA A 127 8.99 6.49 -8.30
N GLU A 128 7.79 6.90 -8.70
CA GLU A 128 7.12 6.32 -9.88
C GLU A 128 7.93 6.62 -11.16
N GLY A 129 8.02 5.64 -12.08
CA GLY A 129 8.66 5.83 -13.39
C GLY A 129 9.78 4.83 -13.72
N PRO A 130 10.59 5.12 -14.76
CA PRO A 130 11.67 4.25 -15.20
C PRO A 130 12.83 4.25 -14.20
N HIS A 131 13.25 3.05 -13.76
CA HIS A 131 14.44 2.87 -12.94
C HIS A 131 15.43 1.95 -13.61
N THR A 132 16.71 2.17 -13.32
CA THR A 132 17.77 1.20 -13.63
C THR A 132 18.30 0.69 -12.31
N ILE A 133 18.14 -0.60 -12.07
CA ILE A 133 18.61 -1.28 -10.86
C ILE A 133 19.98 -1.86 -11.16
N HIS A 134 20.88 -1.74 -10.19
CA HIS A 134 22.24 -2.22 -10.28
C HIS A 134 22.51 -3.28 -9.21
N ALA A 135 23.21 -4.36 -9.52
CA ALA A 135 23.54 -5.42 -8.57
C ALA A 135 25.05 -5.55 -8.36
N ARG A 136 25.47 -5.82 -7.12
CA ARG A 136 26.88 -6.10 -6.79
C ARG A 136 27.02 -7.28 -5.82
N HIS A 137 27.96 -8.17 -6.12
CA HIS A 137 28.36 -9.28 -5.26
C HIS A 137 29.48 -8.86 -4.30
N THR A 138 29.35 -9.20 -3.01
CA THR A 138 30.26 -8.73 -1.94
C THR A 138 31.66 -9.32 -2.01
N LYS A 139 31.85 -10.46 -2.70
CA LYS A 139 33.17 -11.10 -2.87
C LYS A 139 33.84 -10.75 -4.20
N SER A 140 33.15 -10.06 -5.12
CA SER A 140 33.75 -9.66 -6.39
C SER A 140 34.79 -8.56 -6.19
N LEU A 141 36.01 -8.81 -6.68
CA LEU A 141 37.12 -7.86 -6.70
C LEU A 141 37.01 -6.86 -7.87
N GLN A 142 36.06 -7.06 -8.79
CA GLN A 142 35.78 -6.15 -9.90
C GLN A 142 34.64 -5.19 -9.52
N SER A 143 34.76 -3.93 -9.94
CA SER A 143 33.81 -2.85 -9.65
C SER A 143 32.61 -2.82 -10.58
N GLU A 144 32.34 -3.88 -11.34
CA GLU A 144 31.32 -3.86 -12.38
C GLU A 144 29.97 -4.27 -11.80
N CYS A 145 29.11 -3.26 -11.60
CA CYS A 145 27.71 -3.48 -11.28
C CYS A 145 26.99 -3.93 -12.54
N SER A 146 26.32 -5.09 -12.50
CA SER A 146 25.37 -5.39 -13.57
C SER A 146 24.17 -4.45 -13.49
N ALA A 147 23.52 -4.17 -14.61
CA ALA A 147 22.42 -3.22 -14.70
C ALA A 147 21.25 -3.84 -15.46
N ALA A 148 20.03 -3.61 -14.97
CA ALA A 148 18.80 -3.95 -15.68
C ALA A 148 17.77 -2.83 -15.46
N SER A 149 17.01 -2.54 -16.51
CA SER A 149 16.01 -1.46 -16.49
C SER A 149 14.63 -2.03 -16.24
N VAL A 150 13.87 -1.35 -15.39
CA VAL A 150 12.50 -1.72 -15.03
C VAL A 150 11.60 -0.51 -15.05
N MET A 151 10.38 -0.70 -15.55
CA MET A 151 9.32 0.31 -15.48
C MET A 151 8.51 0.05 -14.22
N TYR A 152 8.68 0.90 -13.21
CA TYR A 152 7.87 0.82 -12.00
C TYR A 152 6.62 1.69 -12.16
N HIS A 153 5.46 1.05 -12.12
CA HIS A 153 4.17 1.72 -11.97
C HIS A 153 3.61 1.36 -10.59
N VAL A 154 3.42 2.36 -9.73
CA VAL A 154 2.40 2.23 -8.68
C VAL A 154 1.08 2.26 -9.43
N ILE A 155 0.21 1.28 -9.27
CA ILE A 155 -1.21 1.50 -9.60
C ILE A 155 -1.79 2.09 -8.32
N PRO A 156 -1.99 3.42 -8.22
CA PRO A 156 -2.66 3.98 -7.06
C PRO A 156 -4.04 3.35 -7.01
N PRO A 157 -4.53 2.90 -5.86
CA PRO A 157 -5.87 2.34 -5.82
C PRO A 157 -6.84 3.42 -6.30
N MET A 158 -7.70 3.03 -7.26
CA MET A 158 -8.38 3.99 -8.13
C MET A 158 -9.12 5.07 -7.34
N ALA A 159 -10.05 4.64 -6.48
CA ALA A 159 -10.79 5.51 -5.59
C ALA A 159 -11.40 4.74 -4.42
N ALA A 160 -11.71 5.47 -3.36
CA ALA A 160 -12.58 5.01 -2.27
C ALA A 160 -13.57 6.12 -1.92
N THR A 161 -14.82 5.74 -1.72
CA THR A 161 -15.85 6.63 -1.18
C THR A 161 -15.92 6.45 0.33
N TYR A 162 -16.01 7.54 1.07
CA TYR A 162 -16.14 7.55 2.51
C TYR A 162 -17.41 8.29 2.91
N ARG A 163 -18.13 7.74 3.87
CA ARG A 163 -19.04 8.50 4.71
C ARG A 163 -18.22 9.20 5.79
N VAL A 164 -18.35 10.51 5.87
CA VAL A 164 -17.68 11.35 6.84
C VAL A 164 -18.72 11.84 7.84
N THR A 165 -18.50 11.53 9.11
CA THR A 165 -19.35 11.98 10.22
C THR A 165 -18.56 12.95 11.09
N PHE A 166 -18.96 14.22 11.09
CA PHE A 166 -18.49 15.21 12.07
C PHE A 166 -19.40 15.15 13.30
N THR A 167 -18.80 15.10 14.49
CA THR A 167 -19.49 15.16 15.77
C THR A 167 -18.80 16.20 16.65
N GLY A 168 -19.51 17.28 16.99
CA GLY A 168 -19.00 18.28 17.92
C GLY A 168 -19.08 17.80 19.37
N ALA A 169 -18.11 18.23 20.16
CA ALA A 169 -17.98 17.97 21.59
C ALA A 169 -17.49 19.24 22.31
N PHE A 170 -18.04 20.41 21.93
CA PHE A 170 -17.78 21.68 22.61
C PHE A 170 -18.57 21.73 23.93
N THR A 171 -18.14 20.88 24.85
CA THR A 171 -18.72 20.67 26.18
C THR A 171 -17.71 21.07 27.24
N THR A 172 -18.10 21.00 28.52
CA THR A 172 -17.20 21.29 29.65
C THR A 172 -15.96 20.40 29.66
N ASP A 173 -16.03 19.18 29.13
CA ASP A 173 -14.90 18.24 29.14
C ASP A 173 -13.75 18.72 28.25
N ALA A 174 -14.07 19.41 27.14
CA ALA A 174 -13.08 20.00 26.24
C ALA A 174 -12.43 21.29 26.81
N LEU A 175 -12.91 21.78 27.95
CA LEU A 175 -12.53 23.08 28.51
C LEU A 175 -11.68 22.96 29.77
N ALA A 176 -10.80 23.94 29.98
CA ALA A 176 -9.95 23.99 31.15
C ALA A 176 -10.77 24.07 32.45
N PRO A 177 -10.27 23.54 33.58
CA PRO A 177 -11.00 23.56 34.84
C PRO A 177 -11.50 24.95 35.23
N GLY A 178 -12.81 25.07 35.45
CA GLY A 178 -13.47 26.33 35.83
C GLY A 178 -13.93 27.21 34.65
N VAL A 179 -13.64 26.81 33.40
CA VAL A 179 -14.17 27.47 32.20
C VAL A 179 -15.53 26.88 31.86
N GLY A 180 -16.54 27.75 31.70
CA GLY A 180 -17.86 27.34 31.25
C GLY A 180 -17.99 27.36 29.73
N VAL A 181 -18.86 26.51 29.18
CA VAL A 181 -19.21 26.55 27.75
C VAL A 181 -19.84 27.92 27.44
N PRO A 182 -19.32 28.68 26.46
CA PRO A 182 -19.84 30.00 26.15
C PRO A 182 -21.26 29.94 25.58
N GLY A 183 -22.03 31.01 25.80
CA GLY A 183 -23.35 31.15 25.20
C GLY A 183 -23.26 31.14 23.68
N GLY A 184 -24.06 30.29 23.02
CA GLY A 184 -24.03 30.16 21.56
C GLY A 184 -22.82 29.39 21.03
N ALA A 185 -22.14 28.58 21.85
CA ALA A 185 -21.08 27.69 21.40
C ALA A 185 -21.51 26.88 20.15
N HIS A 186 -20.76 27.00 19.05
CA HIS A 186 -21.02 26.28 17.82
C HIS A 186 -19.79 26.09 16.94
N PHE A 187 -19.95 25.23 15.94
CA PHE A 187 -19.04 25.12 14.81
C PHE A 187 -19.70 25.67 13.56
N THR A 188 -18.93 26.36 12.72
CA THR A 188 -19.42 26.91 11.45
C THR A 188 -19.39 25.87 10.33
N THR A 189 -19.65 26.28 9.08
CA THR A 189 -19.56 25.38 7.92
C THR A 189 -18.16 24.79 7.80
N LEU A 190 -18.06 23.47 7.62
CA LEU A 190 -16.80 22.80 7.30
C LEU A 190 -16.38 23.16 5.88
N VAL A 191 -15.13 23.57 5.69
CA VAL A 191 -14.56 23.89 4.39
C VAL A 191 -13.17 23.28 4.23
N GLY A 192 -12.83 22.87 3.01
CA GLY A 192 -11.49 22.42 2.67
C GLY A 192 -11.47 21.66 1.35
N GLY A 193 -10.66 20.63 1.24
CA GLY A 193 -10.52 19.89 -0.01
C GLY A 193 -9.85 18.53 0.10
N ILE A 194 -9.97 17.79 -0.99
CA ILE A 194 -9.28 16.52 -1.25
C ILE A 194 -8.08 16.85 -2.14
N HIS A 195 -6.89 16.42 -1.73
CA HIS A 195 -5.63 16.87 -2.34
C HIS A 195 -4.48 15.87 -2.17
N ASN A 196 -3.37 16.16 -2.84
CA ASN A 196 -2.10 15.44 -2.73
C ASN A 196 -1.09 16.22 -1.87
N SER A 197 0.14 15.72 -1.77
CA SER A 197 1.21 16.35 -0.98
C SER A 197 1.82 17.62 -1.59
N GLY A 198 1.42 18.01 -2.81
CA GLY A 198 1.85 19.23 -3.49
C GLY A 198 1.24 20.51 -2.91
N ILE A 199 0.19 20.40 -2.10
CA ILE A 199 -0.49 21.55 -1.47
C ILE A 199 -0.76 21.35 0.01
N THR A 200 -0.61 22.43 0.78
CA THR A 200 -1.01 22.54 2.19
C THR A 200 -1.93 23.76 2.34
N PHE A 201 -3.16 23.56 2.79
CA PHE A 201 -4.12 24.66 2.99
C PHE A 201 -3.95 25.37 4.33
N TRP A 202 -3.61 24.62 5.38
CA TRP A 202 -3.20 25.14 6.67
C TRP A 202 -2.34 24.09 7.38
N GLU A 203 -1.40 24.50 8.22
CA GLU A 203 -0.60 23.59 9.04
C GLU A 203 -0.15 24.27 10.33
N ARG A 204 0.09 23.48 11.37
CA ARG A 204 0.65 24.01 12.63
C ARG A 204 2.02 24.64 12.37
N GLY A 205 2.22 25.87 12.83
CA GLY A 205 3.45 26.63 12.61
C GLY A 205 3.50 27.38 11.27
N GLY A 206 2.55 27.15 10.37
CA GLY A 206 2.35 27.95 9.17
C GLY A 206 1.66 29.28 9.48
N ILE A 207 1.70 30.22 8.52
CA ILE A 207 0.92 31.47 8.59
C ILE A 207 -0.43 31.24 7.91
N ALA A 208 -1.52 31.66 8.55
CA ALA A 208 -2.87 31.55 7.99
C ALA A 208 -2.96 32.26 6.62
N SER A 209 -3.55 31.56 5.65
CA SER A 209 -3.98 32.16 4.37
C SER A 209 -5.16 33.11 4.60
N ALA A 210 -5.49 33.93 3.59
CA ALA A 210 -6.70 34.76 3.63
C ALA A 210 -7.97 33.89 3.82
N GLY A 211 -8.01 32.72 3.18
CA GLY A 211 -9.07 31.73 3.38
C GLY A 211 -9.15 31.19 4.80
N THR A 212 -8.00 30.88 5.41
CA THR A 212 -7.93 30.39 6.80
C THR A 212 -8.34 31.49 7.79
N GLU A 213 -7.86 32.71 7.62
CA GLU A 213 -8.22 33.89 8.41
C GLU A 213 -9.74 34.14 8.38
N GLN A 214 -10.32 34.30 7.19
CA GLN A 214 -11.76 34.57 7.06
C GLN A 214 -12.63 33.44 7.61
N MET A 215 -12.18 32.19 7.44
CA MET A 215 -12.85 31.02 8.02
C MET A 215 -12.78 31.06 9.55
N ALA A 216 -11.60 31.31 10.14
CA ALA A 216 -11.38 31.27 11.57
C ALA A 216 -12.03 32.43 12.33
N GLU A 217 -12.12 33.62 11.73
CA GLU A 217 -12.69 34.81 12.39
C GLU A 217 -14.20 34.94 12.20
N THR A 218 -14.73 34.50 11.04
CA THR A 218 -16.12 34.81 10.65
C THR A 218 -16.92 33.59 10.21
N GLY A 219 -16.30 32.42 10.09
CA GLY A 219 -16.92 31.22 9.53
C GLY A 219 -17.20 31.31 8.02
N ARG A 220 -16.69 32.34 7.33
CA ARG A 220 -16.89 32.52 5.89
C ARG A 220 -15.93 31.64 5.11
N THR A 221 -16.49 30.89 4.15
CA THR A 221 -15.75 29.86 3.41
C THR A 221 -15.32 30.31 2.01
N GLY A 222 -15.69 31.52 1.58
CA GLY A 222 -15.52 31.99 0.20
C GLY A 222 -14.08 31.93 -0.30
N ASP A 223 -13.15 32.49 0.48
CA ASP A 223 -11.75 32.58 0.11
C ASP A 223 -11.05 31.22 0.16
N MET A 224 -11.31 30.40 1.20
CA MET A 224 -10.75 29.04 1.27
C MET A 224 -11.24 28.16 0.13
N ARG A 225 -12.51 28.29 -0.31
CA ARG A 225 -13.01 27.59 -1.51
C ARG A 225 -12.26 28.01 -2.78
N ALA A 226 -11.93 29.30 -2.90
CA ALA A 226 -11.18 29.81 -4.03
C ALA A 226 -9.72 29.30 -4.02
N GLU A 227 -9.11 29.22 -2.84
CA GLU A 227 -7.76 28.64 -2.64
C GLU A 227 -7.72 27.16 -3.05
N VAL A 228 -8.70 26.35 -2.63
CA VAL A 228 -8.79 24.93 -3.04
C VAL A 228 -9.01 24.79 -4.54
N ALA A 229 -9.87 25.63 -5.14
CA ALA A 229 -10.08 25.61 -6.58
C ALA A 229 -8.84 26.04 -7.39
N ALA A 230 -8.05 26.97 -6.85
CA ALA A 230 -6.82 27.45 -7.47
C ALA A 230 -5.65 26.45 -7.36
N ALA A 231 -5.71 25.52 -6.40
CA ALA A 231 -4.69 24.50 -6.18
C ALA A 231 -4.76 23.31 -7.14
N MET A 232 -5.65 23.31 -8.14
CA MET A 232 -5.69 22.28 -9.18
C MET A 232 -4.41 22.35 -10.05
N PRO A 233 -3.72 21.24 -10.35
CA PRO A 233 -4.17 19.85 -10.22
C PRO A 233 -3.78 19.15 -8.90
N ASP A 234 -3.16 19.85 -7.95
CA ASP A 234 -2.74 19.26 -6.66
C ASP A 234 -3.92 19.01 -5.70
N ALA A 235 -5.05 19.67 -5.93
CA ALA A 235 -6.36 19.34 -5.36
C ALA A 235 -7.27 18.68 -6.40
N THR A 236 -8.37 18.05 -5.96
CA THR A 236 -9.41 17.51 -6.86
C THR A 236 -10.82 17.96 -6.52
N THR A 237 -11.13 18.24 -5.25
CA THR A 237 -12.51 18.52 -4.82
C THR A 237 -12.53 19.61 -3.76
N VAL A 238 -13.41 20.60 -3.94
CA VAL A 238 -13.74 21.59 -2.90
C VAL A 238 -14.83 21.01 -2.01
N LEU A 239 -14.52 20.88 -0.72
CA LEU A 239 -15.47 20.41 0.29
C LEU A 239 -16.09 21.61 1.00
N VAL A 240 -17.42 21.69 1.01
CA VAL A 240 -18.19 22.70 1.76
C VAL A 240 -19.41 22.02 2.35
N GLN A 241 -19.39 21.79 3.65
CA GLN A 241 -20.41 20.99 4.33
C GLN A 241 -21.00 21.76 5.49
N GLY A 242 -22.28 22.13 5.35
CA GLY A 242 -23.03 22.74 6.43
C GLY A 242 -23.23 21.73 7.56
N ILE A 243 -22.92 22.14 8.78
CA ILE A 243 -23.24 21.37 9.99
C ILE A 243 -24.28 22.12 10.82
N PRO A 244 -25.19 21.42 11.52
CA PRO A 244 -26.13 22.08 12.41
C PRO A 244 -25.41 22.96 13.42
N SER A 245 -25.98 24.12 13.73
CA SER A 245 -25.42 25.01 14.76
C SER A 245 -25.57 24.38 16.15
N GLY A 246 -24.53 24.47 16.96
CA GLY A 246 -24.51 24.04 18.36
C GLY A 246 -23.15 23.50 18.78
N GLY A 247 -22.96 23.24 20.08
CA GLY A 247 -21.70 22.69 20.62
C GLY A 247 -21.55 21.18 20.44
N THR A 248 -22.66 20.46 20.25
CA THR A 248 -22.67 19.00 20.01
C THR A 248 -23.41 18.58 18.74
N PRO A 249 -23.17 19.21 17.57
CA PRO A 249 -23.87 18.90 16.34
C PRO A 249 -23.33 17.60 15.77
N SER A 250 -24.12 16.99 14.88
CA SER A 250 -23.66 15.92 14.01
C SER A 250 -23.99 16.28 12.56
N GLY A 251 -23.02 16.08 11.67
CA GLY A 251 -23.16 16.26 10.24
C GLY A 251 -22.57 15.07 9.50
N VAL A 252 -23.27 14.60 8.47
CA VAL A 252 -22.86 13.44 7.67
C VAL A 252 -22.84 13.82 6.20
N PHE A 253 -21.76 13.49 5.52
CA PHE A 253 -21.61 13.70 4.08
C PHE A 253 -20.72 12.61 3.47
N GLU A 254 -20.66 12.52 2.15
CA GLU A 254 -19.83 11.55 1.45
C GLU A 254 -18.73 12.25 0.67
N VAL A 255 -17.57 11.61 0.58
CA VAL A 255 -16.42 12.08 -0.21
C VAL A 255 -15.83 10.92 -0.99
N MET A 256 -15.48 11.15 -2.25
CA MET A 256 -14.72 10.20 -3.07
C MET A 256 -13.28 10.69 -3.17
N ILE A 257 -12.34 9.79 -2.87
CA ILE A 257 -10.91 10.08 -2.76
C ILE A 257 -10.19 9.14 -3.72
N THR A 258 -9.22 9.66 -4.47
CA THR A 258 -8.44 8.89 -5.44
C THR A 258 -7.04 8.63 -4.90
N GLY A 259 -6.35 7.60 -5.40
CA GLY A 259 -4.96 7.34 -5.01
C GLY A 259 -4.02 8.52 -5.35
N GLU A 260 -4.36 9.32 -6.37
CA GLU A 260 -3.64 10.55 -6.72
C GLU A 260 -3.85 11.68 -5.71
N HIS A 261 -5.03 11.77 -5.09
CA HIS A 261 -5.39 12.80 -4.11
C HIS A 261 -5.88 12.16 -2.81
N ALA A 262 -4.97 11.49 -2.11
CA ALA A 262 -5.31 10.64 -0.97
C ALA A 262 -5.45 11.35 0.39
N SER A 263 -5.32 12.68 0.43
CA SER A 263 -5.38 13.47 1.67
C SER A 263 -6.60 14.39 1.75
N VAL A 264 -7.13 14.56 2.96
CA VAL A 264 -8.27 15.43 3.26
C VAL A 264 -7.87 16.53 4.25
N THR A 265 -8.07 17.78 3.83
CA THR A 265 -8.01 18.96 4.70
C THR A 265 -9.41 19.52 4.89
N LEU A 266 -9.80 19.77 6.14
CA LEU A 266 -11.05 20.40 6.54
C LEU A 266 -10.75 21.42 7.64
N ALA A 267 -11.56 22.47 7.72
CA ALA A 267 -11.51 23.44 8.79
C ALA A 267 -12.92 24.00 9.09
N SER A 268 -13.15 24.36 10.36
CA SER A 268 -14.34 25.08 10.81
C SER A 268 -13.98 25.97 11.98
N MET A 269 -14.50 27.19 12.00
CA MET A 269 -14.45 28.07 13.18
C MET A 269 -15.07 27.37 14.38
N VAL A 270 -14.45 27.59 15.54
CA VAL A 270 -15.00 27.33 16.88
C VAL A 270 -15.55 28.66 17.37
N ALA A 271 -16.86 28.81 17.47
CA ALA A 271 -17.50 30.08 17.77
C ALA A 271 -18.26 30.04 19.11
N PRO A 272 -18.35 31.16 19.83
CA PRO A 272 -17.63 32.40 19.59
C PRO A 272 -16.14 32.29 19.98
N SER A 273 -15.27 32.86 19.16
CA SER A 273 -13.83 32.99 19.42
C SER A 273 -13.25 34.12 18.54
N PRO A 274 -12.03 34.60 18.83
CA PRO A 274 -11.37 35.59 18.00
C PRO A 274 -11.07 34.99 16.61
N ASP A 275 -10.21 33.98 16.58
CA ASP A 275 -9.75 33.30 15.36
C ASP A 275 -9.49 31.81 15.60
N TRP A 276 -10.28 31.18 16.48
CA TRP A 276 -10.08 29.78 16.83
C TRP A 276 -10.86 28.86 15.88
N PHE A 277 -10.20 27.79 15.45
CA PHE A 277 -10.77 26.81 14.51
C PHE A 277 -10.34 25.38 14.84
N VAL A 278 -11.00 24.41 14.22
CA VAL A 278 -10.70 22.98 14.30
C VAL A 278 -10.71 22.36 12.92
N GLY A 279 -10.02 21.23 12.73
CA GLY A 279 -10.09 20.51 11.48
C GLY A 279 -8.97 19.50 11.28
N THR A 280 -8.86 18.99 10.06
CA THR A 280 -7.79 18.10 9.61
C THR A 280 -6.88 18.85 8.64
N SER A 281 -5.58 18.59 8.71
CA SER A 281 -4.58 19.14 7.77
C SER A 281 -3.84 17.97 7.14
N GLY A 282 -3.96 17.85 5.81
CA GLY A 282 -3.28 16.83 5.00
C GLY A 282 -3.53 15.38 5.44
N LEU A 283 -4.69 15.08 6.04
CA LEU A 283 -4.96 13.76 6.64
C LEU A 283 -5.00 12.67 5.55
N PRO A 284 -4.05 11.71 5.53
CA PRO A 284 -4.06 10.63 4.55
C PRO A 284 -5.15 9.61 4.88
N LEU A 285 -5.92 9.19 3.88
CA LEU A 285 -6.84 8.05 3.96
C LEU A 285 -6.34 6.81 3.21
N LEU A 286 -5.27 6.97 2.43
CA LEU A 286 -4.47 5.86 1.93
C LEU A 286 -3.37 5.55 2.96
N GLU A 287 -3.29 4.29 3.38
CA GLU A 287 -2.24 3.82 4.28
C GLU A 287 -0.94 3.56 3.51
N SER A 288 0.18 3.48 4.24
CA SER A 288 1.51 3.28 3.64
C SER A 288 1.67 1.96 2.89
N ASP A 289 0.77 1.00 3.13
CA ASP A 289 0.71 -0.29 2.45
C ASP A 289 -0.07 -0.26 1.13
N GLY A 290 -0.54 0.92 0.71
CA GLY A 290 -1.33 1.08 -0.51
C GLY A 290 -2.80 0.70 -0.34
N THR A 291 -3.28 0.43 0.87
CA THR A 291 -4.69 0.15 1.14
C THR A 291 -5.44 1.37 1.68
N TRP A 292 -6.72 1.47 1.36
CA TRP A 292 -7.60 2.51 1.91
C TRP A 292 -8.03 2.17 3.34
N SER A 293 -7.87 3.11 4.30
CA SER A 293 -8.33 2.91 5.68
C SER A 293 -9.81 2.52 5.69
N HIS A 294 -10.19 1.44 6.38
CA HIS A 294 -11.62 1.08 6.48
C HIS A 294 -12.38 2.04 7.41
N TYR A 295 -11.76 2.38 8.55
CA TYR A 295 -12.23 3.36 9.52
C TYR A 295 -11.09 4.29 9.90
N LYS A 296 -11.33 5.60 9.94
CA LYS A 296 -10.38 6.56 10.51
C LYS A 296 -11.11 7.52 11.44
N ASN A 297 -10.88 7.34 12.74
CA ASN A 297 -11.44 8.19 13.78
C ASN A 297 -10.43 9.27 14.16
N VAL A 298 -10.78 10.53 13.94
CA VAL A 298 -9.87 11.68 14.12
C VAL A 298 -10.40 12.60 15.20
N HIS A 299 -9.67 12.68 16.30
CA HIS A 299 -9.94 13.65 17.36
C HIS A 299 -9.45 15.04 16.94
N LEU A 300 -10.32 16.03 17.06
CA LEU A 300 -10.04 17.41 16.70
C LEU A 300 -9.77 18.25 17.96
N TYR A 301 -8.76 19.10 17.84
CA TYR A 301 -8.34 20.04 18.87
C TYR A 301 -8.37 21.45 18.30
N PRO A 302 -8.64 22.47 19.14
CA PRO A 302 -8.68 23.85 18.70
C PRO A 302 -7.28 24.38 18.36
N TYR A 303 -7.23 25.23 17.36
CA TYR A 303 -6.07 26.00 16.90
C TYR A 303 -6.43 27.48 16.89
N ASP A 304 -5.44 28.32 17.18
CA ASP A 304 -5.45 29.77 17.02
C ASP A 304 -4.82 30.09 15.65
N ALA A 305 -5.51 30.88 14.81
CA ALA A 305 -5.04 31.19 13.46
C ALA A 305 -3.91 32.22 13.45
N GLY A 306 -3.74 32.99 14.52
CA GLY A 306 -2.72 34.02 14.68
C GLY A 306 -3.05 35.32 13.94
N THR A 307 -4.32 35.59 13.66
CA THR A 307 -4.81 36.73 12.87
C THR A 307 -5.64 37.73 13.67
N GLU A 308 -6.25 37.31 14.79
CA GLU A 308 -7.02 38.19 15.69
C GLU A 308 -6.55 38.06 17.15
N ASN A 309 -6.35 39.17 17.86
CA ASN A 309 -5.88 39.11 19.25
C ASN A 309 -7.04 38.78 20.20
N GLY A 310 -6.99 37.68 20.93
CA GLY A 310 -7.93 37.49 22.04
C GLY A 310 -7.69 36.20 22.80
N GLU A 311 -8.02 36.21 24.10
CA GLU A 311 -7.88 35.02 24.96
C GLU A 311 -9.23 34.55 25.53
N GLU A 312 -10.33 35.22 25.15
CA GLU A 312 -11.69 34.97 25.62
C GLU A 312 -12.60 34.58 24.46
N PHE A 313 -13.75 33.96 24.77
CA PHE A 313 -14.78 33.64 23.79
C PHE A 313 -15.50 34.92 23.30
N SER A 314 -14.87 35.69 22.41
CA SER A 314 -15.38 36.94 21.83
C SER A 314 -15.25 36.95 20.31
N LEU A 315 -16.20 37.55 19.61
CA LEU A 315 -16.27 37.59 18.12
C LEU A 315 -15.65 38.86 17.50
N SER A 316 -15.01 39.70 18.29
CA SER A 316 -14.54 41.00 17.79
C SER A 316 -13.39 41.47 18.65
N ASN A 317 -12.22 41.47 18.03
CA ASN A 317 -11.01 41.90 18.66
C ASN A 317 -10.15 42.71 17.68
N GLU A 318 -8.96 43.12 18.13
CA GLU A 318 -8.02 43.85 17.29
C GLU A 318 -7.19 42.85 16.47
N ALA A 319 -6.94 43.16 15.20
CA ALA A 319 -6.12 42.31 14.33
C ALA A 319 -4.69 42.11 14.87
N THR A 320 -4.16 40.91 14.69
CA THR A 320 -2.77 40.55 15.04
C THR A 320 -1.83 40.99 13.93
N ILE A 321 -1.03 42.05 14.15
CA ILE A 321 -0.10 42.58 13.15
C ILE A 321 1.35 42.58 13.68
N PRO A 322 2.30 41.87 13.03
CA PRO A 322 2.11 40.94 11.92
C PRO A 322 1.40 39.65 12.37
N HIS A 323 0.82 38.89 11.42
CA HIS A 323 0.22 37.58 11.69
C HIS A 323 1.23 36.66 12.39
N ARG A 324 0.72 35.82 13.28
CA ARG A 324 1.50 34.81 14.01
C ARG A 324 1.29 33.42 13.41
N PRO A 325 2.18 32.46 13.69
CA PRO A 325 1.98 31.08 13.29
C PRO A 325 0.77 30.43 13.93
N ILE A 326 0.07 29.60 13.16
CA ILE A 326 -1.06 28.77 13.63
C ILE A 326 -0.57 27.90 14.78
N THR A 327 -1.22 28.01 15.94
CA THR A 327 -0.78 27.37 17.18
C THR A 327 -1.88 26.52 17.79
N SER A 328 -1.53 25.32 18.27
CA SER A 328 -2.50 24.47 18.96
C SER A 328 -2.87 25.05 20.32
N LEU A 329 -4.16 25.04 20.63
CA LEU A 329 -4.71 25.45 21.92
C LEU A 329 -4.97 24.26 22.86
N ARG A 330 -4.61 23.03 22.47
CA ARG A 330 -4.73 21.85 23.35
C ARG A 330 -3.91 22.06 24.63
N ASP A 331 -4.51 21.79 25.77
CA ASP A 331 -3.91 22.00 27.11
C ASP A 331 -3.45 23.46 27.35
N SER A 332 -4.12 24.43 26.71
CA SER A 332 -3.76 25.86 26.78
C SER A 332 -5.00 26.77 26.80
N GLY A 333 -4.85 27.93 27.43
CA GLY A 333 -5.88 28.96 27.49
C GLY A 333 -7.19 28.45 28.08
N LYS A 334 -8.25 28.43 27.26
CA LYS A 334 -9.59 27.99 27.66
C LYS A 334 -9.83 26.49 27.48
N PHE A 335 -8.91 25.77 26.86
CA PHE A 335 -9.12 24.38 26.45
C PHE A 335 -8.31 23.40 27.28
N ALA A 336 -8.88 22.21 27.49
CA ALA A 336 -8.21 21.09 28.11
C ALA A 336 -7.52 20.20 27.06
N GLY A 337 -7.05 19.03 27.49
CA GLY A 337 -6.43 18.02 26.64
C GLY A 337 -7.42 17.12 25.90
N GLU A 338 -8.72 17.27 26.14
CA GLU A 338 -9.79 16.49 25.53
C GLU A 338 -10.20 17.05 24.15
N PRO A 339 -10.67 16.19 23.21
CA PRO A 339 -11.12 16.64 21.89
C PRO A 339 -12.36 17.53 21.97
N ILE A 340 -12.38 18.60 21.19
CA ILE A 340 -13.55 19.49 21.08
C ILE A 340 -14.52 19.03 19.96
N ALA A 341 -14.06 18.15 19.07
CA ALA A 341 -14.89 17.50 18.06
C ALA A 341 -14.20 16.21 17.58
N THR A 342 -14.91 15.41 16.79
CA THR A 342 -14.37 14.21 16.16
C THR A 342 -14.87 14.11 14.72
N ILE A 343 -14.02 13.67 13.81
CA ILE A 343 -14.41 13.27 12.45
C ILE A 343 -14.15 11.78 12.29
N LEU A 344 -15.18 11.04 11.92
CA LEU A 344 -15.09 9.63 11.56
C LEU A 344 -15.24 9.48 10.04
N PHE A 345 -14.23 8.89 9.41
CA PHE A 345 -14.30 8.42 8.04
C PHE A 345 -14.63 6.92 8.05
N GLU A 346 -15.77 6.54 7.49
CA GLU A 346 -16.17 5.14 7.25
C GLU A 346 -16.17 4.88 5.75
N ARG A 347 -15.38 3.91 5.28
CA ARG A 347 -15.34 3.57 3.85
C ARG A 347 -16.67 2.97 3.42
N LEU A 348 -17.25 3.47 2.33
CA LEU A 348 -18.44 2.91 1.68
C LEU A 348 -18.03 1.77 0.73
N SER A 349 -18.95 0.83 0.56
CA SER A 349 -18.77 -0.36 -0.26
C SER A 349 -20.01 -0.61 -1.12
N LEU A 350 -19.83 -1.31 -2.24
CA LEU A 350 -20.96 -1.89 -2.96
C LEU A 350 -21.63 -2.94 -2.06
N VAL A 351 -20.82 -3.78 -1.42
CA VAL A 351 -21.27 -4.67 -0.33
C VAL A 351 -20.13 -4.99 0.63
N SER A 352 -20.41 -5.15 1.92
CA SER A 352 -19.41 -5.50 2.93
C SER A 352 -20.02 -6.31 4.06
N ASN A 353 -19.25 -7.21 4.65
CA ASN A 353 -19.52 -7.82 5.97
C ASN A 353 -18.26 -7.78 6.88
N LEU A 354 -17.26 -6.95 6.55
CA LEU A 354 -16.04 -6.78 7.35
C LEU A 354 -16.32 -6.29 8.78
N GLY A 355 -17.41 -5.56 9.00
CA GLY A 355 -17.85 -5.09 10.32
C GLY A 355 -18.49 -6.17 11.20
N GLN A 356 -18.86 -7.32 10.64
CA GLN A 356 -19.46 -8.42 11.39
C GLN A 356 -18.43 -9.09 12.32
N THR A 357 -18.92 -9.73 13.39
CA THR A 357 -18.03 -10.47 14.30
C THR A 357 -17.47 -11.71 13.59
N GLY A 358 -16.15 -11.90 13.65
CA GLY A 358 -15.51 -13.07 13.03
C GLY A 358 -15.76 -14.34 13.83
N SER A 359 -16.05 -15.44 13.12
CA SER A 359 -16.37 -16.75 13.69
C SER A 359 -15.22 -17.76 13.53
N GLY A 360 -14.25 -17.45 12.67
CA GLY A 360 -13.03 -18.24 12.50
C GLY A 360 -12.22 -17.82 11.28
N ALA A 361 -11.24 -18.65 10.93
CA ALA A 361 -10.51 -18.55 9.67
C ALA A 361 -10.24 -19.94 9.10
N LEU A 362 -10.34 -20.08 7.78
CA LEU A 362 -10.06 -21.31 7.03
C LEU A 362 -8.91 -21.09 6.05
N PHE A 363 -8.30 -22.19 5.61
CA PHE A 363 -7.14 -22.15 4.74
C PHE A 363 -7.53 -21.95 3.27
N VAL A 364 -6.75 -21.13 2.56
CA VAL A 364 -6.80 -20.97 1.10
C VAL A 364 -5.44 -21.40 0.54
N GLY A 365 -5.45 -22.21 -0.52
CA GLY A 365 -4.23 -22.74 -1.15
C GLY A 365 -3.66 -24.04 -0.54
N HIS A 366 -4.34 -24.63 0.45
CA HIS A 366 -3.93 -25.91 1.05
C HIS A 366 -4.51 -27.14 0.31
N SER A 367 -4.19 -27.33 -0.97
CA SER A 367 -4.61 -28.50 -1.81
C SER A 367 -6.11 -28.76 -1.98
N PRO A 368 -6.60 -28.86 -3.23
CA PRO A 368 -6.73 -27.81 -4.23
C PRO A 368 -7.97 -26.94 -3.90
N ASP A 369 -7.84 -26.01 -2.95
CA ASP A 369 -9.01 -25.33 -2.38
C ASP A 369 -8.98 -23.84 -2.67
N ALA A 370 -9.77 -23.44 -3.65
CA ALA A 370 -10.21 -22.06 -3.79
C ALA A 370 -11.31 -21.76 -2.76
N ALA A 371 -11.30 -20.55 -2.23
CA ALA A 371 -12.38 -20.00 -1.43
C ALA A 371 -13.23 -19.06 -2.28
N ALA A 372 -14.54 -19.25 -2.31
CA ALA A 372 -15.46 -18.43 -3.07
C ALA A 372 -16.52 -17.80 -2.15
N GLN A 373 -16.75 -16.50 -2.33
CA GLN A 373 -17.82 -15.75 -1.68
C GLN A 373 -18.83 -15.27 -2.72
N GLY A 374 -20.06 -15.76 -2.60
CA GLY A 374 -21.17 -15.29 -3.42
C GLY A 374 -21.63 -13.90 -2.99
N PHE A 375 -21.96 -13.04 -3.95
CA PHE A 375 -22.63 -11.78 -3.72
C PHE A 375 -23.61 -11.47 -4.86
N ARG A 376 -24.55 -10.57 -4.59
CA ARG A 376 -25.53 -10.12 -5.57
C ARG A 376 -25.51 -8.62 -5.70
N THR A 377 -25.52 -8.13 -6.94
CA THR A 377 -25.57 -6.70 -7.25
C THR A 377 -26.97 -6.11 -7.03
N GLY A 378 -27.00 -4.79 -6.78
CA GLY A 378 -28.24 -4.02 -6.67
C GLY A 378 -28.93 -3.74 -8.02
N ALA A 379 -29.91 -2.83 -8.00
CA ALA A 379 -30.84 -2.63 -9.11
C ALA A 379 -30.55 -1.41 -10.01
N ALA A 380 -29.31 -0.89 -10.04
CA ALA A 380 -28.98 0.25 -10.89
C ALA A 380 -28.96 -0.15 -12.38
N ASP A 381 -29.78 0.49 -13.22
CA ASP A 381 -30.01 0.09 -14.62
C ASP A 381 -28.73 0.05 -15.49
N GLY A 382 -27.76 0.94 -15.25
CA GLY A 382 -26.48 0.96 -15.95
C GLY A 382 -25.51 -0.14 -15.50
N GLY A 383 -25.84 -0.86 -14.42
CA GLY A 383 -24.96 -1.81 -13.76
C GLY A 383 -23.98 -1.14 -12.79
N TYR A 384 -22.84 -1.79 -12.60
CA TYR A 384 -21.78 -1.34 -11.72
C TYR A 384 -20.42 -1.61 -12.35
N ARG A 385 -19.43 -0.82 -11.95
CA ARG A 385 -18.02 -1.10 -12.22
C ARG A 385 -17.30 -1.38 -10.93
N LEU A 386 -17.04 -2.66 -10.66
CA LEU A 386 -16.24 -3.12 -9.53
C LEU A 386 -14.80 -2.69 -9.72
N GLN A 387 -14.19 -2.09 -8.70
CA GLN A 387 -12.83 -1.57 -8.76
C GLN A 387 -11.89 -2.36 -7.86
N SER A 388 -12.35 -2.81 -6.70
CA SER A 388 -11.52 -3.56 -5.77
C SER A 388 -12.33 -4.48 -4.87
N VAL A 389 -11.64 -5.46 -4.30
CA VAL A 389 -12.12 -6.31 -3.23
C VAL A 389 -11.15 -6.21 -2.07
N THR A 390 -11.68 -6.00 -0.86
CA THR A 390 -10.92 -6.12 0.38
C THR A 390 -11.37 -7.35 1.14
N ALA A 391 -10.44 -8.12 1.67
CA ALA A 391 -10.74 -9.29 2.47
C ALA A 391 -9.91 -9.33 3.75
N MET A 392 -10.46 -9.96 4.79
CA MET A 392 -9.80 -10.07 6.08
C MET A 392 -9.03 -11.39 6.19
N PHE A 393 -7.71 -11.30 6.35
CA PHE A 393 -6.83 -12.44 6.53
C PHE A 393 -6.28 -12.50 7.96
N GLY A 394 -5.98 -13.71 8.42
CA GLY A 394 -5.14 -13.98 9.58
C GLY A 394 -3.70 -14.16 9.15
N ASP A 395 -2.81 -14.42 10.11
CA ASP A 395 -1.41 -14.70 9.79
C ASP A 395 -1.31 -15.93 8.88
N SER A 396 -0.58 -15.78 7.77
CA SER A 396 -0.33 -16.87 6.84
C SER A 396 0.50 -17.97 7.50
N ALA A 397 0.38 -19.19 7.00
CA ALA A 397 1.24 -20.31 7.38
C ALA A 397 2.18 -20.63 6.22
N GLY A 398 3.48 -20.75 6.50
CA GLY A 398 4.48 -21.06 5.47
C GLY A 398 4.62 -19.94 4.43
N VAL A 399 4.80 -20.33 3.17
CA VAL A 399 4.89 -19.43 2.01
C VAL A 399 3.89 -19.94 0.95
N PRO A 400 2.61 -19.53 1.04
CA PRO A 400 1.46 -20.13 0.34
C PRO A 400 1.43 -20.06 -1.19
N GLY A 401 2.52 -19.70 -1.87
CA GLY A 401 2.46 -19.34 -3.28
C GLY A 401 1.66 -18.05 -3.45
N ASP A 402 1.14 -17.84 -4.65
CA ASP A 402 0.56 -16.56 -5.01
C ASP A 402 -0.95 -16.61 -5.10
N LEU A 403 -1.57 -15.65 -4.44
CA LEU A 403 -3.01 -15.57 -4.35
C LEU A 403 -3.57 -14.89 -5.59
N GLU A 404 -4.34 -15.64 -6.37
CA GLU A 404 -5.20 -15.09 -7.39
C GLU A 404 -6.55 -14.70 -6.77
N VAL A 405 -6.98 -13.46 -6.99
CA VAL A 405 -8.32 -13.00 -6.59
C VAL A 405 -9.10 -12.63 -7.84
N SER A 406 -10.19 -13.32 -8.10
CA SER A 406 -10.93 -13.20 -9.36
C SER A 406 -12.42 -12.95 -9.12
N ILE A 407 -13.04 -12.14 -9.98
CA ILE A 407 -14.49 -12.02 -10.05
C ILE A 407 -14.98 -12.99 -11.10
N MET A 408 -15.93 -13.84 -10.74
CA MET A 408 -16.48 -14.86 -11.62
C MET A 408 -18.00 -14.76 -11.73
N THR A 409 -18.55 -15.18 -12.88
CA THR A 409 -19.99 -15.43 -13.03
C THR A 409 -20.42 -16.62 -12.16
N THR A 410 -21.71 -16.91 -12.10
CA THR A 410 -22.23 -18.14 -11.49
C THR A 410 -22.45 -19.23 -12.53
N ASP A 411 -22.11 -20.48 -12.20
CA ASP A 411 -22.62 -21.70 -12.86
C ASP A 411 -23.41 -22.53 -11.83
N GLY A 412 -24.72 -22.32 -11.80
CA GLY A 412 -25.56 -22.82 -10.70
C GLY A 412 -25.19 -22.17 -9.37
N ASN A 413 -24.77 -22.99 -8.39
CA ASN A 413 -24.34 -22.55 -7.05
C ASN A 413 -22.80 -22.57 -6.91
N MET A 414 -22.07 -22.52 -8.01
CA MET A 414 -20.61 -22.55 -8.04
C MET A 414 -20.06 -21.37 -8.86
N PRO A 415 -18.79 -20.97 -8.64
CA PRO A 415 -18.09 -20.08 -9.55
C PRO A 415 -18.07 -20.63 -10.99
N GLY A 416 -18.34 -19.74 -11.95
CA GLY A 416 -18.39 -20.03 -13.38
C GLY A 416 -17.18 -19.47 -14.13
N MET A 417 -17.42 -18.57 -15.10
CA MET A 417 -16.35 -17.97 -15.91
C MET A 417 -15.72 -16.78 -15.20
N VAL A 418 -14.40 -16.63 -15.34
CA VAL A 418 -13.66 -15.43 -14.89
C VAL A 418 -14.08 -14.21 -15.72
N LEU A 419 -14.49 -13.15 -15.03
CA LEU A 419 -14.78 -11.83 -15.62
C LEU A 419 -13.57 -10.90 -15.56
N GLY A 420 -12.75 -11.04 -14.52
CA GLY A 420 -11.50 -10.32 -14.37
C GLY A 420 -10.78 -10.73 -13.09
N THR A 421 -9.45 -10.62 -13.12
CA THR A 421 -8.56 -10.92 -12.00
C THR A 421 -8.07 -9.61 -11.39
N LEU A 422 -8.14 -9.51 -10.07
CA LEU A 422 -7.72 -8.35 -9.29
C LEU A 422 -6.25 -8.52 -8.87
N GLU A 423 -5.52 -7.41 -8.93
CA GLU A 423 -4.11 -7.32 -8.55
C GLU A 423 -3.97 -6.80 -7.11
N GLY A 424 -3.14 -7.44 -6.30
CA GLY A 424 -2.86 -7.00 -4.93
C GLY A 424 -1.72 -7.78 -4.29
N ALA A 425 -1.16 -7.24 -3.21
CA ALA A 425 -0.09 -7.92 -2.49
C ALA A 425 -0.60 -9.17 -1.77
N ASN A 426 0.25 -10.19 -1.71
CA ASN A 426 -0.05 -11.43 -1.01
C ASN A 426 -0.21 -11.20 0.51
N PRO A 427 -1.27 -11.74 1.15
CA PRO A 427 -1.59 -11.43 2.54
C PRO A 427 -0.75 -12.25 3.55
N HIS A 428 0.50 -11.84 3.77
CA HIS A 428 1.41 -12.55 4.70
C HIS A 428 1.15 -12.27 6.19
N ALA A 429 0.55 -11.11 6.51
CA ALA A 429 0.23 -10.69 7.87
C ALA A 429 -1.29 -10.63 8.10
N ALA A 430 -1.73 -10.87 9.33
CA ALA A 430 -3.12 -10.65 9.69
C ALA A 430 -3.56 -9.19 9.43
N GLY A 431 -4.72 -9.00 8.83
CA GLY A 431 -5.23 -7.68 8.49
C GLY A 431 -6.21 -7.66 7.33
N LEU A 432 -6.57 -6.45 6.92
CA LEU A 432 -7.33 -6.21 5.70
C LEU A 432 -6.38 -6.11 4.53
N HIS A 433 -6.65 -6.85 3.45
CA HIS A 433 -5.86 -6.82 2.23
C HIS A 433 -6.76 -6.48 1.05
N THR A 434 -6.29 -5.61 0.16
CA THR A 434 -7.08 -5.08 -0.95
C THR A 434 -6.47 -5.46 -2.30
N PHE A 435 -7.31 -5.98 -3.18
CA PHE A 435 -7.00 -6.37 -4.55
C PHE A 435 -7.81 -5.48 -5.48
N THR A 436 -7.19 -4.93 -6.52
CA THR A 436 -7.74 -3.87 -7.38
C THR A 436 -7.67 -4.29 -8.84
N HIS A 437 -8.68 -3.93 -9.63
CA HIS A 437 -8.65 -4.09 -11.09
C HIS A 437 -8.50 -2.72 -11.75
N LYS A 438 -7.44 -2.54 -12.54
CA LYS A 438 -7.05 -1.24 -13.14
C LYS A 438 -8.19 -0.54 -13.89
N ASP A 439 -8.92 -1.28 -14.71
CA ASP A 439 -10.00 -0.72 -15.54
C ASP A 439 -11.39 -0.85 -14.89
N GLY A 440 -11.45 -1.54 -13.75
CA GLY A 440 -12.66 -2.10 -13.16
C GLY A 440 -13.30 -3.23 -13.97
N ILE A 441 -14.20 -3.98 -13.33
CA ILE A 441 -14.92 -5.12 -13.88
C ILE A 441 -16.40 -4.73 -13.97
N HIS A 442 -16.98 -4.83 -15.16
CA HIS A 442 -18.40 -4.55 -15.37
C HIS A 442 -19.26 -5.64 -14.74
N LEU A 443 -20.26 -5.22 -13.96
CA LEU A 443 -21.23 -6.09 -13.34
C LEU A 443 -22.64 -5.63 -13.70
N GLU A 444 -23.46 -6.57 -14.15
CA GLU A 444 -24.85 -6.32 -14.47
C GLU A 444 -25.66 -6.05 -13.20
N ALA A 445 -26.73 -5.28 -13.36
CA ALA A 445 -27.72 -5.09 -12.31
C ALA A 445 -28.35 -6.44 -11.93
N ASN A 446 -28.76 -6.58 -10.68
CA ASN A 446 -29.57 -7.69 -10.23
C ASN A 446 -28.99 -9.10 -10.49
N THR A 447 -27.66 -9.22 -10.48
CA THR A 447 -26.94 -10.42 -10.93
C THR A 447 -26.06 -10.97 -9.83
N ASN A 448 -25.95 -12.30 -9.76
CA ASN A 448 -25.09 -13.00 -8.81
C ASN A 448 -23.69 -13.15 -9.41
N TYR A 449 -22.68 -13.03 -8.56
CA TYR A 449 -21.28 -13.21 -8.88
C TYR A 449 -20.53 -13.84 -7.70
N TYR A 450 -19.31 -14.28 -7.96
CA TYR A 450 -18.38 -14.76 -6.94
C TYR A 450 -17.12 -13.91 -6.90
N VAL A 451 -16.65 -13.59 -5.69
CA VAL A 451 -15.22 -13.34 -5.46
C VAL A 451 -14.58 -14.69 -5.18
N VAL A 452 -13.52 -15.04 -5.89
CA VAL A 452 -12.78 -16.29 -5.71
C VAL A 452 -11.34 -15.96 -5.32
N PHE A 453 -10.86 -16.58 -4.25
CA PHE A 453 -9.49 -16.55 -3.76
C PHE A 453 -8.88 -17.93 -4.03
N ASP A 454 -7.90 -18.00 -4.91
CA ASP A 454 -7.29 -19.26 -5.33
C ASP A 454 -5.77 -19.17 -5.29
N VAL A 455 -5.11 -20.30 -5.06
CA VAL A 455 -3.67 -20.43 -5.23
C VAL A 455 -3.46 -21.54 -6.26
N PRO A 456 -3.22 -21.19 -7.53
CA PRO A 456 -3.15 -22.17 -8.62
C PRO A 456 -2.04 -23.20 -8.44
N GLU A 457 -0.92 -22.80 -7.84
CA GLU A 457 0.21 -23.68 -7.56
C GLU A 457 0.11 -24.28 -6.17
N TYR A 458 -0.07 -25.60 -6.10
CA TYR A 458 -0.14 -26.31 -4.84
C TYR A 458 1.19 -26.29 -4.07
N VAL A 459 1.18 -25.73 -2.85
CA VAL A 459 2.32 -25.77 -1.93
C VAL A 459 1.98 -26.57 -0.65
N PRO A 460 2.57 -27.75 -0.44
CA PRO A 460 2.35 -28.52 0.78
C PRO A 460 2.75 -27.74 2.03
N ALA A 461 1.87 -27.72 3.03
CA ALA A 461 2.07 -27.07 4.33
C ALA A 461 2.21 -25.53 4.33
N SER A 462 1.77 -24.86 3.25
CA SER A 462 1.61 -23.41 3.21
C SER A 462 0.18 -23.03 2.86
N ALA A 463 -0.36 -22.00 3.49
CA ALA A 463 -1.73 -21.55 3.24
C ALA A 463 -1.96 -20.11 3.73
N TYR A 464 -2.82 -19.38 3.02
CA TYR A 464 -3.44 -18.18 3.55
C TYR A 464 -4.56 -18.55 4.51
N ARG A 465 -4.87 -17.67 5.47
CA ARG A 465 -5.98 -17.87 6.41
C ARG A 465 -7.02 -16.80 6.19
N LEU A 466 -8.09 -17.10 5.47
CA LEU A 466 -9.18 -16.18 5.20
C LEU A 466 -10.22 -16.24 6.34
N LEU A 467 -10.62 -15.09 6.88
CA LEU A 467 -11.58 -15.02 7.97
C LEU A 467 -13.01 -15.12 7.45
N PHE A 468 -13.89 -15.69 8.27
CA PHE A 468 -15.33 -15.79 7.99
C PHE A 468 -16.17 -15.37 9.21
N THR A 469 -17.45 -15.14 8.99
CA THR A 469 -18.51 -14.87 9.98
C THR A 469 -19.65 -15.87 9.78
N ASP A 470 -20.49 -16.06 10.79
CA ASP A 470 -21.66 -16.97 10.80
C ASP A 470 -22.97 -16.24 10.41
N SER A 471 -22.85 -15.21 9.56
CA SER A 471 -23.96 -14.39 9.11
C SER A 471 -23.71 -13.77 7.74
N ASP A 472 -24.78 -13.60 6.96
CA ASP A 472 -24.83 -12.82 5.72
C ASP A 472 -25.21 -11.35 5.91
N ILE A 473 -25.31 -10.88 7.16
CA ILE A 473 -25.63 -9.48 7.45
C ILE A 473 -24.56 -8.59 6.84
N VAL A 474 -25.02 -7.68 6.00
CA VAL A 474 -24.17 -6.66 5.39
C VAL A 474 -24.00 -5.46 6.30
N ASP A 475 -22.82 -4.86 6.26
CA ASP A 475 -22.47 -3.67 7.01
C ASP A 475 -23.28 -2.45 6.56
N SER A 476 -23.52 -1.53 7.49
CA SER A 476 -24.13 -0.24 7.20
C SER A 476 -23.28 0.55 6.20
N GLY A 477 -23.86 0.97 5.07
CA GLY A 477 -23.11 1.64 3.99
C GLY A 477 -22.86 0.77 2.77
N THR A 478 -23.29 -0.49 2.81
CA THR A 478 -23.56 -1.28 1.62
C THR A 478 -24.55 -0.55 0.70
N THR A 479 -24.29 -0.61 -0.60
CA THR A 479 -25.15 0.02 -1.61
C THR A 479 -26.52 -0.66 -1.62
N PRO A 480 -27.65 0.08 -1.68
CA PRO A 480 -28.98 -0.52 -1.64
C PRO A 480 -29.19 -1.63 -2.68
N GLY A 481 -29.77 -2.75 -2.24
CA GLY A 481 -30.09 -3.89 -3.10
C GLY A 481 -28.94 -4.89 -3.28
N TRP A 482 -27.74 -4.60 -2.78
CA TRP A 482 -26.65 -5.57 -2.72
C TRP A 482 -26.80 -6.53 -1.53
N SER A 483 -26.30 -7.75 -1.70
CA SER A 483 -26.26 -8.77 -0.64
C SER A 483 -25.03 -9.67 -0.76
N ILE A 484 -24.63 -10.27 0.36
CA ILE A 484 -23.65 -11.37 0.42
C ILE A 484 -24.42 -12.67 0.64
N ALA A 485 -23.95 -13.78 0.09
CA ALA A 485 -24.55 -15.10 0.28
C ALA A 485 -24.05 -15.75 1.57
N ASP A 486 -24.96 -16.38 2.33
CA ASP A 486 -24.67 -17.10 3.57
C ASP A 486 -24.17 -18.54 3.36
N GLU A 487 -23.30 -18.75 2.38
CA GLU A 487 -22.76 -20.06 2.04
C GLU A 487 -21.26 -19.95 1.72
N LEU A 488 -20.41 -20.61 2.53
CA LEU A 488 -18.99 -20.77 2.22
C LEU A 488 -18.84 -21.82 1.12
N LEU A 489 -18.33 -21.40 -0.05
CA LEU A 489 -18.07 -22.30 -1.17
C LEU A 489 -16.55 -22.51 -1.34
N GLY A 490 -16.13 -23.78 -1.39
CA GLY A 490 -14.73 -24.27 -1.47
C GLY A 490 -14.68 -25.79 -1.17
N ASP A 491 -13.75 -26.54 -1.75
CA ASP A 491 -13.81 -28.03 -1.79
C ASP A 491 -13.45 -28.73 -0.46
N ILE A 492 -13.09 -27.99 0.59
CA ILE A 492 -12.97 -28.52 1.95
C ILE A 492 -13.68 -27.59 2.93
N HIS A 493 -14.87 -28.00 3.38
CA HIS A 493 -15.26 -28.14 4.80
C HIS A 493 -16.79 -28.21 4.92
N ASP A 494 -17.32 -29.43 4.83
CA ASP A 494 -18.73 -29.84 5.06
C ASP A 494 -19.27 -29.45 6.47
N THR A 495 -18.51 -28.69 7.27
CA THR A 495 -18.76 -28.31 8.66
C THR A 495 -19.14 -26.83 8.87
N HIS A 496 -18.98 -25.95 7.87
CA HIS A 496 -19.26 -24.50 8.00
C HIS A 496 -20.13 -23.97 6.86
N LYS A 497 -21.29 -24.62 6.65
CA LYS A 497 -22.22 -24.27 5.57
C LYS A 497 -22.98 -22.96 5.78
N ASP A 498 -23.08 -22.51 7.02
CA ASP A 498 -23.87 -21.36 7.44
C ASP A 498 -22.94 -20.18 7.77
N GLY A 499 -22.24 -19.63 6.76
CA GLY A 499 -21.31 -18.54 6.98
C GLY A 499 -20.86 -17.83 5.71
N SER A 500 -20.24 -16.67 5.91
CA SER A 500 -19.74 -15.80 4.85
C SER A 500 -18.29 -15.42 5.10
N TRP A 501 -17.44 -15.50 4.07
CA TRP A 501 -16.11 -14.91 4.09
C TRP A 501 -16.22 -13.41 4.37
N LYS A 502 -15.27 -12.91 5.17
CA LYS A 502 -15.21 -11.50 5.54
C LYS A 502 -14.59 -10.70 4.40
N ILE A 503 -15.44 -10.13 3.56
CA ILE A 503 -15.06 -9.36 2.38
C ILE A 503 -15.80 -8.02 2.30
N SER A 504 -15.28 -7.16 1.45
CA SER A 504 -15.90 -5.92 1.01
C SER A 504 -15.61 -5.72 -0.47
N VAL A 505 -16.66 -5.53 -1.26
CA VAL A 505 -16.59 -5.27 -2.69
C VAL A 505 -16.81 -3.78 -2.90
N HIS A 506 -15.92 -3.14 -3.67
CA HIS A 506 -15.95 -1.71 -3.94
C HIS A 506 -16.04 -1.45 -5.43
N GLY A 507 -16.67 -0.32 -5.75
CA GLY A 507 -16.83 0.14 -7.10
C GLY A 507 -17.88 1.24 -7.16
N VAL A 508 -18.31 1.54 -8.37
CA VAL A 508 -19.21 2.66 -8.65
C VAL A 508 -20.42 2.19 -9.46
N ILE A 509 -21.52 2.94 -9.38
CA ILE A 509 -22.64 2.79 -10.31
C ILE A 509 -22.19 3.31 -11.67
N THR A 510 -22.48 2.57 -12.74
CA THR A 510 -22.27 3.03 -14.11
C THR A 510 -23.48 3.83 -14.58
N GLU A 511 -23.22 5.00 -15.17
CA GLU A 511 -24.27 5.90 -15.71
C GLU A 511 -24.87 5.40 -17.03
#